data_AF-A0A5W0PV05-F1
#
_entry.id   AF-A0A5W0PV05-F1
#
_cell.length_a   1.000
_cell.length_b   1.000
_cell.length_c   1.000
_cell.angle_alpha   90.00
_cell.angle_beta   90.00
_cell.angle_gamma   90.00
#
_symmetry.space_group_name_H-M   'P 1'
#
loop_
_entity.id
_entity.type
_entity.pdbx_description
1 polymer ?
#
loop_
_entity_poly.entity_id
_entity_poly.type
_entity_poly.pdbx_seq_one_letter_code
_entity_poly.pdbx_strand_id
1 'polypeptide(L)'
;MLLKTSRRTFLKGLTLSGVAGSLGVWSFNARSSLSLPVAASLQGTQFDLTIGETAVNITGSERQAKTINGGLPGPVLRWKEGDTITLKVKNRLNEQTSIHWHGIILPANMDGVPGLSFMGIEPDDTYVYTFKVKQNGTYWYHSHSGLQEQEGVYGAIIIDAREPEPFAYDREHVVMLSDWTDENPHSLLKKLKKQSDYYNFNKPTVGSFFRDVNTRGLSATIADRKMWAEMKMNPTDLADVSGYTYTYLMNGQAPLKNWTGLFRPGEKIRLRFINGSAMTYFDIRIPGLKMTVVAADGQYVNPVTVDEFRIAVAETYDVIVEPQGEAYTIFAQSMDRTGYARGTLATREGLSAAVPPLDPRPLLTMEDMGMGGMGHDMAGMDHSQMGGMDNSGEMMSMDGADLPDSGTSSAPMDHSSMAGMDHSRMAGMPGMQSHPASETDNPLVDMQAMSVSPKLNDPGIGLRNNGRKVLTYADLKSRFEDPDGREPGRTIELHLTGHMEKFAWSFNGIKFSDAAPVLLKYGERLRITLINDTMMTHPIHLHGMWSDLEDENGNFMVRKHTIDVPPGTKRSYRVTADALGRWAYHCHLLYHMEMGMFREVRVEE
;
A
#
# COMPACT_ATOMS: atom_id res chain seq x y z
N MET A 1 -7.21 27.83 31.61
CA MET A 1 -6.99 26.38 31.43
C MET A 1 -8.18 25.82 30.67
N LEU A 2 -8.11 25.84 29.34
CA LEU A 2 -9.19 25.42 28.44
C LEU A 2 -9.02 23.93 28.12
N LEU A 3 -9.92 23.10 28.62
CA LEU A 3 -9.97 21.67 28.37
C LEU A 3 -10.36 21.41 26.90
N LYS A 4 -9.41 20.89 26.12
CA LYS A 4 -9.68 20.30 24.80
C LYS A 4 -10.50 19.03 24.99
N THR A 5 -11.77 19.07 24.62
CA THR A 5 -12.62 17.88 24.50
C THR A 5 -12.22 17.05 23.28
N SER A 6 -11.96 15.76 23.50
CA SER A 6 -11.60 14.83 22.42
C SER A 6 -12.82 14.47 21.56
N ARG A 7 -12.61 14.25 20.25
CA ARG A 7 -13.63 13.88 19.24
C ARG A 7 -14.48 12.64 19.60
N ARG A 8 -14.08 11.83 20.60
CA ARG A 8 -14.83 10.64 21.07
C ARG A 8 -16.00 10.93 22.00
N THR A 9 -16.06 12.10 22.66
CA THR A 9 -17.10 12.38 23.67
C THR A 9 -18.42 12.89 23.07
N PHE A 10 -18.39 13.43 21.85
CA PHE A 10 -19.60 13.89 21.16
C PHE A 10 -20.51 12.74 20.68
N LEU A 11 -19.93 11.56 20.42
CA LEU A 11 -20.65 10.38 19.90
C LEU A 11 -21.31 9.49 20.98
N LYS A 12 -21.16 9.80 22.27
CA LYS A 12 -21.76 9.01 23.38
C LYS A 12 -22.90 9.72 24.13
N GLY A 13 -23.22 10.97 23.78
CA GLY A 13 -24.15 11.81 24.54
C GLY A 13 -25.59 11.89 24.01
N LEU A 14 -26.03 11.02 23.10
CA LEU A 14 -27.34 11.13 22.44
C LEU A 14 -28.30 9.95 22.69
N THR A 15 -28.07 9.15 23.75
CA THR A 15 -28.96 8.02 24.11
C THR A 15 -29.53 8.07 25.52
N LEU A 16 -29.33 9.13 26.29
CA LEU A 16 -29.94 9.28 27.62
C LEU A 16 -30.39 10.72 27.86
N SER A 17 -31.66 11.01 27.56
CA SER A 17 -32.55 11.91 28.30
C SER A 17 -33.83 12.15 27.51
N GLY A 18 -34.87 11.38 27.83
CA GLY A 18 -36.24 11.71 27.46
C GLY A 18 -36.88 12.59 28.52
N VAL A 19 -37.59 13.62 28.05
CA VAL A 19 -38.66 14.40 28.70
C VAL A 19 -38.25 15.55 29.64
N ALA A 20 -38.39 16.77 29.08
CA ALA A 20 -39.07 17.97 29.63
C ALA A 20 -38.24 19.25 29.51
N GLY A 21 -38.80 20.28 28.85
CA GLY A 21 -38.35 21.66 29.01
C GLY A 21 -38.25 22.44 27.70
N SER A 22 -39.37 23.02 27.28
CA SER A 22 -39.46 24.14 26.34
C SER A 22 -38.48 25.27 26.68
N LEU A 23 -37.73 25.75 25.68
CA LEU A 23 -37.44 27.17 25.34
C LEU A 23 -36.13 27.25 24.52
N GLY A 24 -36.20 27.85 23.34
CA GLY A 24 -35.02 28.30 22.59
C GLY A 24 -34.94 27.73 21.18
N VAL A 25 -35.64 28.38 20.25
CA VAL A 25 -35.41 28.23 18.81
C VAL A 25 -34.00 28.75 18.49
N TRP A 26 -33.03 27.85 18.44
CA TRP A 26 -31.80 28.05 17.68
C TRP A 26 -31.88 27.14 16.47
N SER A 27 -32.51 27.66 15.43
CA SER A 27 -32.42 27.13 14.07
C SER A 27 -30.96 27.14 13.65
N PHE A 28 -30.28 25.99 13.79
CA PHE A 28 -29.05 25.72 13.07
C PHE A 28 -29.39 25.63 11.58
N ASN A 29 -29.29 26.77 10.89
CA ASN A 29 -29.17 26.80 9.44
C ASN A 29 -27.79 26.21 9.07
N ALA A 30 -27.68 24.89 9.07
CA ALA A 30 -26.57 24.18 8.42
C ALA A 30 -26.80 24.18 6.90
N ARG A 31 -26.69 25.35 6.29
CA ARG A 31 -26.41 25.46 4.85
C ARG A 31 -24.90 25.65 4.70
N SER A 32 -24.14 24.55 4.76
CA SER A 32 -22.80 24.50 4.17
C SER A 32 -22.94 24.04 2.72
N SER A 33 -23.24 24.99 1.86
CA SER A 33 -23.12 24.84 0.41
C SER A 33 -21.64 24.94 0.04
N LEU A 34 -21.04 23.79 -0.27
CA LEU A 34 -20.06 23.58 -1.35
C LEU A 34 -19.89 22.06 -1.43
N SER A 35 -20.84 21.41 -2.11
CA SER A 35 -20.60 20.09 -2.68
C SER A 35 -19.43 20.25 -3.65
N LEU A 36 -18.32 19.57 -3.38
CA LEU A 36 -17.32 19.32 -4.42
C LEU A 36 -18.09 18.76 -5.62
N PRO A 37 -18.01 19.38 -6.81
CA PRO A 37 -18.66 18.84 -7.98
C PRO A 37 -18.15 17.41 -8.18
N VAL A 38 -19.05 16.46 -8.45
CA VAL A 38 -18.67 15.13 -8.95
C VAL A 38 -17.66 15.36 -10.07
N ALA A 39 -16.51 14.68 -10.01
CA ALA A 39 -15.41 14.87 -10.95
C ALA A 39 -15.95 14.88 -12.40
N ALA A 40 -15.83 16.02 -13.08
CA ALA A 40 -16.28 16.16 -14.45
C ALA A 40 -15.52 15.16 -15.32
N SER A 41 -16.21 14.47 -16.24
CA SER A 41 -15.52 13.67 -17.26
C SER A 41 -15.14 14.59 -18.42
N LEU A 42 -13.84 14.67 -18.70
CA LEU A 42 -13.31 15.36 -19.88
C LEU A 42 -13.02 14.30 -20.95
N GLN A 43 -13.46 14.57 -22.18
CA GLN A 43 -13.33 13.68 -23.33
C GLN A 43 -12.74 14.43 -24.51
N GLY A 44 -11.92 13.76 -25.31
CA GLY A 44 -11.31 14.31 -26.51
C GLY A 44 -9.81 14.00 -26.59
N THR A 45 -9.09 14.80 -27.37
CA THR A 45 -7.64 14.67 -27.58
C THR A 45 -6.86 15.87 -27.08
N GLN A 46 -7.53 16.93 -26.64
CA GLN A 46 -6.92 18.14 -26.09
C GLN A 46 -7.54 18.46 -24.74
N PHE A 47 -6.69 18.66 -23.74
CA PHE A 47 -7.10 18.85 -22.36
C PHE A 47 -6.36 20.03 -21.75
N ASP A 48 -7.11 20.94 -21.13
CA ASP A 48 -6.55 22.00 -20.29
C ASP A 48 -6.77 21.63 -18.82
N LEU A 49 -5.68 21.43 -18.10
CA LEU A 49 -5.66 21.12 -16.67
C LEU A 49 -5.00 22.26 -15.93
N THR A 50 -5.62 22.73 -14.87
CA THR A 50 -5.05 23.74 -13.97
C THR A 50 -4.93 23.15 -12.58
N ILE A 51 -3.72 23.07 -12.06
CA ILE A 51 -3.44 22.68 -10.68
C ILE A 51 -3.43 23.95 -9.84
N GLY A 52 -4.28 24.03 -8.83
CA GLY A 52 -4.38 25.20 -7.96
C GLY A 52 -4.89 24.83 -6.57
N GLU A 53 -5.13 25.81 -5.72
CA GLU A 53 -5.72 25.58 -4.40
C GLU A 53 -7.24 25.76 -4.42
N THR A 54 -7.95 24.99 -3.62
CA THR A 54 -9.40 25.13 -3.41
C THR A 54 -9.75 24.80 -1.97
N ALA A 55 -10.61 25.62 -1.36
CA ALA A 55 -11.14 25.34 -0.03
C ALA A 55 -12.10 24.14 -0.08
N VAL A 56 -11.84 23.13 0.75
CA VAL A 56 -12.64 21.92 0.89
C VAL A 56 -13.04 21.73 2.35
N ASN A 57 -14.18 21.07 2.58
CA ASN A 57 -14.64 20.73 3.92
C ASN A 57 -15.10 19.26 3.95
N ILE A 58 -14.11 18.36 4.08
CA ILE A 58 -14.30 16.90 4.06
C ILE A 58 -14.65 16.38 5.46
N THR A 59 -13.98 16.90 6.49
CA THR A 59 -14.03 16.40 7.88
C THR A 59 -14.92 17.23 8.80
N GLY A 60 -15.60 18.24 8.27
CA GLY A 60 -16.32 19.26 9.04
C GLY A 60 -15.48 20.50 9.36
N SER A 61 -14.18 20.50 9.01
CA SER A 61 -13.31 21.68 9.08
C SER A 61 -12.87 22.09 7.67
N GLU A 62 -12.93 23.39 7.39
CA GLU A 62 -12.42 23.93 6.12
C GLU A 62 -10.88 23.82 6.06
N ARG A 63 -10.37 23.35 4.93
CA ARG A 63 -8.95 23.16 4.62
C ARG A 63 -8.69 23.54 3.17
N GLN A 64 -7.48 24.02 2.87
CA GLN A 64 -7.03 24.16 1.48
C GLN A 64 -6.58 22.79 0.98
N ALA A 65 -7.15 22.35 -0.14
CA ALA A 65 -6.66 21.23 -0.93
C ALA A 65 -5.96 21.75 -2.17
N LYS A 66 -5.03 20.96 -2.72
CA LYS A 66 -4.52 21.14 -4.08
C LYS A 66 -5.44 20.36 -5.02
N THR A 67 -6.01 21.03 -6.01
CA THR A 67 -7.05 20.48 -6.88
C THR A 67 -6.66 20.62 -8.35
N ILE A 68 -7.25 19.76 -9.18
CA ILE A 68 -7.09 19.80 -10.63
C ILE A 68 -8.43 20.24 -11.21
N ASN A 69 -8.43 21.40 -11.88
CA ASN A 69 -9.65 22.07 -12.36
C ASN A 69 -10.68 22.30 -11.23
N GLY A 70 -10.22 22.56 -10.00
CA GLY A 70 -11.09 22.77 -8.83
C GLY A 70 -11.72 21.48 -8.26
N GLY A 71 -11.41 20.31 -8.83
CA GLY A 71 -11.92 19.02 -8.40
C GLY A 71 -10.99 18.28 -7.43
N LEU A 72 -11.60 17.52 -6.51
CA LEU A 72 -10.95 16.52 -5.66
C LEU A 72 -11.85 15.27 -5.57
N PRO A 73 -11.55 14.18 -6.30
CA PRO A 73 -10.46 14.03 -7.27
C PRO A 73 -10.57 15.01 -8.44
N GLY A 74 -9.48 15.18 -9.18
CA GLY A 74 -9.47 15.84 -10.47
C GLY A 74 -10.43 15.18 -11.48
N PRO A 75 -10.69 15.84 -12.63
CA PRO A 75 -11.60 15.33 -13.65
C PRO A 75 -11.22 13.92 -14.12
N VAL A 76 -12.22 13.10 -14.46
CA VAL A 76 -11.96 11.83 -15.15
C VAL A 76 -11.53 12.16 -16.58
N LEU A 77 -10.31 11.81 -16.95
CA LEU A 77 -9.81 11.96 -18.31
C LEU A 77 -10.18 10.71 -19.09
N ARG A 78 -11.07 10.85 -20.07
CA ARG A 78 -11.47 9.74 -20.93
C ARG A 78 -10.82 9.86 -22.29
N TRP A 79 -9.97 8.89 -22.61
CA TRP A 79 -9.20 8.81 -23.85
C TRP A 79 -9.70 7.65 -24.71
N LYS A 80 -9.20 7.56 -25.95
CA LYS A 80 -9.40 6.40 -26.82
C LYS A 80 -8.04 5.82 -27.21
N GLU A 81 -7.97 4.50 -27.23
CA GLU A 81 -6.78 3.80 -27.69
C GLU A 81 -6.41 4.21 -29.13
N GLY A 82 -5.14 4.52 -29.35
CA GLY A 82 -4.60 4.94 -30.65
C GLY A 82 -4.59 6.44 -30.89
N ASP A 83 -5.35 7.23 -30.11
CA ASP A 83 -5.34 8.69 -30.20
C ASP A 83 -3.99 9.27 -29.76
N THR A 84 -3.64 10.43 -30.31
CA THR A 84 -2.58 11.27 -29.76
C THR A 84 -3.23 12.34 -28.90
N ILE A 85 -2.88 12.36 -27.61
CA ILE A 85 -3.45 13.31 -26.65
C ILE A 85 -2.46 14.44 -26.39
N THR A 86 -3.00 15.63 -26.17
CA THR A 86 -2.27 16.84 -25.76
C THR A 86 -2.86 17.33 -24.45
N LEU A 87 -2.07 17.33 -23.38
CA LEU A 87 -2.50 17.80 -22.06
C LEU A 87 -1.68 19.03 -21.69
N LYS A 88 -2.33 20.18 -21.65
CA LYS A 88 -1.75 21.45 -21.22
C LYS A 88 -2.00 21.61 -19.72
N VAL A 89 -0.94 21.46 -18.93
CA VAL A 89 -1.01 21.51 -17.46
C VAL A 89 -0.43 22.84 -16.99
N LYS A 90 -1.29 23.68 -16.42
CA LYS A 90 -0.94 24.96 -15.84
C LYS A 90 -0.78 24.85 -14.33
N ASN A 91 0.34 25.33 -13.82
CA ASN A 91 0.57 25.44 -12.39
C ASN A 91 0.09 26.80 -11.86
N ARG A 92 -0.82 26.80 -10.88
CA ARG A 92 -1.27 27.99 -10.13
C ARG A 92 -0.95 27.91 -8.65
N LEU A 93 -0.16 26.92 -8.24
CA LEU A 93 0.41 26.84 -6.90
C LEU A 93 1.60 27.80 -6.78
N ASN A 94 2.03 28.04 -5.55
CA ASN A 94 3.23 28.81 -5.22
C ASN A 94 4.51 27.93 -5.13
N GLU A 95 4.42 26.69 -5.59
CA GLU A 95 5.49 25.69 -5.57
C GLU A 95 5.48 24.90 -6.89
N GLN A 96 6.59 24.25 -7.22
CA GLN A 96 6.70 23.41 -8.40
C GLN A 96 5.70 22.24 -8.34
N THR A 97 5.11 21.86 -9.47
CA THR A 97 4.20 20.71 -9.57
C THR A 97 4.54 19.82 -10.78
N SER A 98 3.86 18.68 -10.87
CA SER A 98 3.96 17.75 -11.99
C SER A 98 2.70 16.90 -12.09
N ILE A 99 2.53 16.20 -13.20
CA ILE A 99 1.56 15.10 -13.33
C ILE A 99 2.29 13.91 -13.93
N HIS A 100 2.27 12.79 -13.21
CA HIS A 100 2.58 11.47 -13.72
C HIS A 100 1.30 10.75 -14.20
N TRP A 101 1.41 10.05 -15.33
CA TRP A 101 0.32 9.29 -15.96
C TRP A 101 0.48 7.81 -15.59
N HIS A 102 -0.03 7.43 -14.42
CA HIS A 102 0.24 6.15 -13.78
C HIS A 102 -0.12 4.96 -14.67
N GLY A 103 0.88 4.12 -14.95
CA GLY A 103 0.74 2.91 -15.76
C GLY A 103 0.69 3.14 -17.27
N ILE A 104 0.90 4.38 -17.75
CA ILE A 104 0.91 4.69 -19.19
C ILE A 104 2.30 4.52 -19.80
N ILE A 105 2.38 3.83 -20.94
CA ILE A 105 3.60 3.63 -21.74
C ILE A 105 3.73 4.78 -22.75
N LEU A 106 4.63 5.70 -22.46
CA LEU A 106 4.83 6.96 -23.18
C LEU A 106 6.34 7.25 -23.36
N PRO A 107 6.75 8.29 -24.11
CA PRO A 107 8.14 8.72 -24.14
C PRO A 107 8.60 9.25 -22.78
N ALA A 108 9.84 8.96 -22.36
CA ALA A 108 10.33 9.29 -21.01
C ALA A 108 10.13 10.77 -20.64
N ASN A 109 10.35 11.73 -21.55
CA ASN A 109 10.16 13.15 -21.28
C ASN A 109 8.69 13.60 -21.09
N MET A 110 7.74 12.68 -21.22
CA MET A 110 6.30 12.89 -20.97
C MET A 110 5.83 12.20 -19.68
N ASP A 111 6.72 11.56 -18.93
CA ASP A 111 6.40 10.75 -17.75
C ASP A 111 6.04 11.58 -16.53
N GLY A 112 6.58 12.79 -16.40
CA GLY A 112 6.15 13.76 -15.40
C GLY A 112 6.78 13.62 -14.01
N VAL A 113 8.03 13.16 -13.93
CA VAL A 113 8.82 13.02 -12.69
C VAL A 113 9.94 14.07 -12.67
N PRO A 114 9.84 15.14 -11.84
CA PRO A 114 10.86 16.18 -11.76
C PRO A 114 12.25 15.63 -11.37
N GLY A 115 13.30 16.16 -12.01
CA GLY A 115 14.68 15.71 -11.81
C GLY A 115 15.06 14.42 -12.54
N LEU A 116 14.06 13.70 -13.08
CA LEU A 116 14.25 12.44 -13.77
C LEU A 116 13.90 12.54 -15.26
N SER A 117 12.61 12.69 -15.57
CA SER A 117 12.08 12.77 -16.93
C SER A 117 12.00 14.20 -17.47
N PHE A 118 11.87 15.19 -16.58
CA PHE A 118 11.87 16.61 -16.91
C PHE A 118 12.18 17.47 -15.66
N MET A 119 12.10 18.80 -15.75
CA MET A 119 12.46 19.69 -14.66
C MET A 119 11.32 20.02 -13.68
N GLY A 120 10.08 19.61 -13.95
CA GLY A 120 8.89 20.06 -13.21
C GLY A 120 8.21 21.28 -13.87
N ILE A 121 7.04 21.66 -13.35
CA ILE A 121 6.25 22.82 -13.80
C ILE A 121 6.34 23.90 -12.72
N GLU A 122 7.08 24.97 -12.97
CA GLU A 122 7.24 26.09 -12.03
C GLU A 122 5.92 26.84 -11.78
N PRO A 123 5.81 27.64 -10.69
CA PRO A 123 4.66 28.50 -10.45
C PRO A 123 4.32 29.39 -11.65
N ASP A 124 3.03 29.49 -11.98
CA ASP A 124 2.47 30.22 -13.13
C ASP A 124 2.87 29.74 -14.54
N ASP A 125 3.79 28.78 -14.63
CA ASP A 125 4.18 28.14 -15.88
C ASP A 125 3.17 27.09 -16.36
N THR A 126 3.42 26.60 -17.58
CA THR A 126 2.59 25.59 -18.23
C THR A 126 3.48 24.60 -18.97
N TYR A 127 3.23 23.31 -18.76
CA TYR A 127 3.86 22.25 -19.52
C TYR A 127 2.83 21.56 -20.42
N VAL A 128 3.26 21.13 -21.60
CA VAL A 128 2.41 20.44 -22.57
C VAL A 128 2.92 19.02 -22.72
N TYR A 129 2.15 18.07 -22.21
CA TYR A 129 2.37 16.65 -22.46
C TYR A 129 1.76 16.28 -23.80
N THR A 130 2.49 15.53 -24.63
CA THR A 130 1.95 15.02 -25.89
C THR A 130 2.50 13.63 -26.19
N PHE A 131 1.62 12.65 -26.31
CA PHE A 131 2.00 11.28 -26.61
C PHE A 131 0.84 10.51 -27.24
N LYS A 132 1.18 9.40 -27.90
CA LYS A 132 0.22 8.46 -28.46
C LYS A 132 -0.22 7.46 -27.40
N VAL A 133 -1.53 7.31 -27.22
CA VAL A 133 -2.12 6.33 -26.31
C VAL A 133 -2.05 4.94 -26.95
N LYS A 134 -1.30 4.03 -26.33
CA LYS A 134 -1.09 2.66 -26.81
C LYS A 134 -1.95 1.61 -26.09
N GLN A 135 -2.65 2.03 -25.04
CA GLN A 135 -3.35 1.15 -24.10
C GLN A 135 -4.84 1.41 -24.12
N ASN A 136 -5.58 0.52 -23.46
CA ASN A 136 -6.97 0.69 -23.07
C ASN A 136 -7.15 0.21 -21.62
N GLY A 137 -8.26 0.54 -20.95
CA GLY A 137 -8.55 0.12 -19.58
C GLY A 137 -8.60 1.25 -18.55
N THR A 138 -8.38 0.90 -17.29
CA THR A 138 -8.50 1.79 -16.12
C THR A 138 -7.13 2.16 -15.58
N TYR A 139 -6.83 3.46 -15.58
CA TYR A 139 -5.59 4.06 -15.09
C TYR A 139 -5.89 5.32 -14.27
N TRP A 140 -4.86 6.05 -13.86
CA TRP A 140 -5.02 7.27 -13.07
C TRP A 140 -3.81 8.19 -13.26
N TYR A 141 -3.91 9.41 -12.75
CA TYR A 141 -2.83 10.40 -12.79
C TYR A 141 -2.70 11.06 -11.43
N HIS A 142 -1.48 11.45 -11.07
CA HIS A 142 -1.19 12.10 -9.80
C HIS A 142 0.08 12.95 -9.87
N SER A 143 0.28 13.84 -8.90
CA SER A 143 1.52 14.60 -8.80
C SER A 143 2.68 13.72 -8.35
N HIS A 144 3.83 13.90 -8.99
CA HIS A 144 5.12 13.33 -8.59
C HIS A 144 6.03 14.41 -7.96
N SER A 145 5.42 15.46 -7.38
CA SER A 145 6.12 16.58 -6.74
C SER A 145 5.80 16.62 -5.25
N GLY A 146 6.79 16.25 -4.43
CA GLY A 146 6.68 16.25 -2.96
C GLY A 146 5.47 15.46 -2.48
N LEU A 147 4.70 16.03 -1.56
CA LEU A 147 3.54 15.38 -0.94
C LEU A 147 2.19 15.82 -1.55
N GLN A 148 2.21 16.38 -2.77
CA GLN A 148 1.04 16.97 -3.42
C GLN A 148 -0.09 15.97 -3.72
N GLU A 149 0.25 14.70 -3.92
CA GLU A 149 -0.74 13.62 -4.10
C GLU A 149 -1.69 13.53 -2.90
N GLN A 150 -1.15 13.44 -1.67
CA GLN A 150 -1.95 13.42 -0.43
C GLN A 150 -2.83 14.67 -0.28
N GLU A 151 -2.37 15.81 -0.80
CA GLU A 151 -3.06 17.10 -0.72
C GLU A 151 -4.15 17.27 -1.77
N GLY A 152 -4.26 16.34 -2.74
CA GLY A 152 -5.39 16.25 -3.66
C GLY A 152 -5.07 16.24 -5.15
N VAL A 153 -3.79 16.29 -5.54
CA VAL A 153 -3.40 16.32 -6.96
C VAL A 153 -3.40 14.90 -7.54
N TYR A 154 -4.59 14.37 -7.79
CA TYR A 154 -4.82 13.07 -8.46
C TYR A 154 -6.18 13.02 -9.17
N GLY A 155 -6.33 12.10 -10.11
CA GLY A 155 -7.61 11.83 -10.80
C GLY A 155 -7.57 10.54 -11.63
N ALA A 156 -8.71 10.15 -12.18
CA ALA A 156 -8.84 8.90 -12.94
C ALA A 156 -8.62 9.08 -14.45
N ILE A 157 -8.09 8.05 -15.10
CA ILE A 157 -7.98 7.95 -16.56
C ILE A 157 -8.74 6.72 -17.01
N ILE A 158 -9.71 6.88 -17.90
CA ILE A 158 -10.41 5.77 -18.55
C ILE A 158 -10.06 5.78 -20.03
N ILE A 159 -9.54 4.67 -20.55
CA ILE A 159 -9.17 4.59 -21.95
C ILE A 159 -10.08 3.58 -22.64
N ASP A 160 -10.91 4.08 -23.55
CA ASP A 160 -11.80 3.25 -24.35
C ASP A 160 -10.97 2.40 -25.32
N ALA A 161 -11.24 1.08 -25.30
CA ALA A 161 -10.60 0.14 -26.20
C ALA A 161 -11.01 0.38 -27.65
N ARG A 162 -10.06 0.20 -28.56
CA ARG A 162 -10.36 0.28 -30.01
C ARG A 162 -11.20 -0.90 -30.46
N GLU A 163 -10.88 -2.08 -29.94
CA GLU A 163 -11.61 -3.32 -30.20
C GLU A 163 -12.60 -3.63 -29.07
N PRO A 164 -13.70 -4.36 -29.35
CA PRO A 164 -14.66 -4.75 -28.32
C PRO A 164 -14.00 -5.48 -27.14
N GLU A 165 -14.37 -5.08 -25.92
CA GLU A 165 -13.85 -5.69 -24.69
C GLU A 165 -14.33 -7.15 -24.56
N PRO A 166 -13.57 -8.05 -23.91
CA PRO A 166 -13.88 -9.48 -23.82
C PRO A 166 -15.00 -9.82 -22.82
N PHE A 167 -15.77 -8.82 -22.38
CA PHE A 167 -16.90 -8.95 -21.46
C PHE A 167 -17.93 -7.86 -21.76
N ALA A 168 -19.18 -8.10 -21.34
CA ALA A 168 -20.29 -7.19 -21.53
C ALA A 168 -20.72 -6.55 -20.21
N TYR A 169 -21.10 -5.28 -20.27
CA TYR A 169 -21.72 -4.51 -19.20
C TYR A 169 -22.65 -3.48 -19.82
N ASP A 170 -23.64 -3.04 -19.05
CA ASP A 170 -24.64 -2.06 -19.46
C ASP A 170 -24.28 -0.65 -18.98
N ARG A 171 -23.54 -0.57 -17.86
CA ARG A 171 -23.12 0.68 -17.22
C ARG A 171 -21.77 0.52 -16.57
N GLU A 172 -21.04 1.62 -16.47
CA GLU A 172 -19.83 1.70 -15.67
C GLU A 172 -19.89 2.83 -14.64
N HIS A 173 -19.19 2.64 -13.53
CA HIS A 173 -18.89 3.67 -12.55
C HIS A 173 -17.41 3.62 -12.17
N VAL A 174 -16.77 4.78 -12.10
CA VAL A 174 -15.42 4.92 -11.54
C VAL A 174 -15.52 5.00 -10.02
N VAL A 175 -14.67 4.23 -9.32
CA VAL A 175 -14.57 4.21 -7.87
C VAL A 175 -13.12 4.54 -7.48
N MET A 176 -12.83 5.83 -7.36
CA MET A 176 -11.54 6.35 -6.89
C MET A 176 -11.51 6.35 -5.36
N LEU A 177 -10.63 5.54 -4.79
CA LEU A 177 -10.36 5.50 -3.35
C LEU A 177 -9.16 6.39 -3.04
N SER A 178 -9.25 7.12 -1.93
CA SER A 178 -8.14 7.94 -1.42
C SER A 178 -8.20 8.07 0.10
N ASP A 179 -7.13 8.59 0.69
CA ASP A 179 -7.08 9.01 2.09
C ASP A 179 -6.90 10.54 2.19
N TRP A 180 -7.52 11.15 3.20
CA TRP A 180 -7.46 12.58 3.46
C TRP A 180 -7.06 12.85 4.89
N THR A 181 -6.19 13.83 5.11
CA THR A 181 -5.85 14.34 6.44
C THR A 181 -6.04 15.86 6.50
N ASP A 182 -6.52 16.34 7.65
CA ASP A 182 -6.56 17.78 7.94
C ASP A 182 -5.20 18.31 8.42
N GLU A 183 -4.25 17.43 8.69
CA GLU A 183 -2.88 17.78 9.05
C GLU A 183 -2.07 18.08 7.79
N ASN A 184 -1.14 19.03 7.88
CA ASN A 184 -0.17 19.25 6.82
C ASN A 184 0.72 18.00 6.63
N PRO A 185 0.81 17.41 5.41
CA PRO A 185 1.55 16.15 5.19
C PRO A 185 3.03 16.22 5.56
N HIS A 186 3.69 17.37 5.40
CA HIS A 186 5.08 17.52 5.85
C HIS A 186 5.21 17.47 7.36
N SER A 187 4.20 17.93 8.10
CA SER A 187 4.15 17.81 9.56
C SER A 187 3.88 16.39 10.01
N LEU A 188 3.03 15.67 9.25
CA LEU A 188 2.77 14.25 9.44
C LEU A 188 4.06 13.45 9.26
N LEU A 189 4.76 13.62 8.13
CA LEU A 189 6.04 12.97 7.85
C LEU A 189 7.08 13.27 8.93
N LYS A 190 7.18 14.52 9.40
CA LYS A 190 8.07 14.90 10.51
C LYS A 190 7.76 14.16 11.82
N LYS A 191 6.50 13.82 12.09
CA LYS A 191 6.12 13.02 13.26
C LYS A 191 6.54 11.56 13.07
N LEU A 192 6.25 10.96 11.92
CA LEU A 192 6.67 9.60 11.59
C LEU A 192 8.19 9.43 11.73
N LYS A 193 8.98 10.37 11.22
CA LYS A 193 10.45 10.36 11.37
C LYS A 193 10.96 10.47 12.81
N LYS A 194 10.16 10.98 13.73
CA LYS A 194 10.53 11.09 15.16
C LYS A 194 10.00 9.91 15.98
N GLN A 195 8.86 9.38 15.57
CA GLN A 195 8.15 8.30 16.21
C GLN A 195 7.24 7.67 15.15
N SER A 196 7.70 6.58 14.55
CA SER A 196 6.98 5.90 13.46
C SER A 196 5.62 5.37 13.90
N ASP A 197 5.54 4.82 15.11
CA ASP A 197 4.31 4.27 15.67
C ASP A 197 3.33 5.33 16.22
N TYR A 198 3.55 6.63 15.95
CA TYR A 198 2.79 7.75 16.53
C TYR A 198 1.29 7.65 16.23
N TYR A 199 0.93 7.22 15.03
CA TYR A 199 -0.47 7.08 14.61
C TYR A 199 -1.03 5.68 14.87
N ASN A 200 -0.27 4.80 15.50
CA ASN A 200 -0.72 3.49 15.92
C ASN A 200 -1.24 3.52 17.37
N PHE A 201 -2.56 3.71 17.50
CA PHE A 201 -3.24 3.67 18.81
C PHE A 201 -3.78 2.29 19.17
N ASN A 202 -3.49 1.27 18.36
CA ASN A 202 -3.98 -0.09 18.55
C ASN A 202 -2.91 -0.98 19.17
N LYS A 203 -2.06 -0.43 20.04
CA LYS A 203 -0.97 -1.18 20.66
C LYS A 203 -1.51 -2.25 21.62
N PRO A 204 -0.79 -3.39 21.76
CA PRO A 204 -1.13 -4.39 22.74
C PRO A 204 -1.25 -3.83 24.17
N THR A 205 -2.14 -4.42 24.96
CA THR A 205 -2.45 -4.01 26.34
C THR A 205 -2.31 -5.18 27.31
N VAL A 206 -2.33 -4.89 28.62
CA VAL A 206 -2.39 -5.92 29.68
C VAL A 206 -3.56 -6.88 29.47
N GLY A 207 -4.73 -6.38 29.05
CA GLY A 207 -5.89 -7.23 28.75
C GLY A 207 -5.63 -8.17 27.57
N SER A 208 -4.93 -7.71 26.52
CA SER A 208 -4.57 -8.58 25.40
C SER A 208 -3.58 -9.67 25.82
N PHE A 209 -2.66 -9.39 26.75
CA PHE A 209 -1.72 -10.38 27.26
C PHE A 209 -2.45 -11.56 27.93
N PHE A 210 -3.38 -11.30 28.84
CA PHE A 210 -4.14 -12.39 29.50
C PHE A 210 -4.96 -13.21 28.51
N ARG A 211 -5.56 -12.55 27.51
CA ARG A 211 -6.27 -13.23 26.44
C ARG A 211 -5.32 -14.15 25.64
N ASP A 212 -4.14 -13.67 25.28
CA ASP A 212 -3.16 -14.45 24.53
C ASP A 212 -2.63 -15.64 25.37
N VAL A 213 -2.37 -15.44 26.66
CA VAL A 213 -2.00 -16.53 27.59
C VAL A 213 -3.10 -17.61 27.64
N ASN A 214 -4.36 -17.20 27.64
CA ASN A 214 -5.48 -18.14 27.65
C ASN A 214 -5.64 -18.90 26.32
N THR A 215 -5.24 -18.33 25.18
CA THR A 215 -5.40 -18.97 23.86
C THR A 215 -4.21 -19.84 23.47
N ARG A 216 -2.98 -19.43 23.77
CA ARG A 216 -1.74 -20.13 23.34
C ARG A 216 -0.80 -20.53 24.47
N GLY A 217 -1.15 -20.25 25.72
CA GLY A 217 -0.31 -20.55 26.88
C GLY A 217 0.70 -19.45 27.24
N LEU A 218 1.22 -19.52 28.46
CA LEU A 218 2.10 -18.51 29.04
C LEU A 218 3.47 -18.45 28.34
N SER A 219 4.11 -19.61 28.16
CA SER A 219 5.45 -19.73 27.57
C SER A 219 5.49 -19.15 26.14
N ALA A 220 4.58 -19.60 25.27
CA ALA A 220 4.47 -19.12 23.90
C ALA A 220 4.15 -17.62 23.83
N THR A 221 3.33 -17.11 24.76
CA THR A 221 3.03 -15.67 24.81
C THR A 221 4.24 -14.84 25.22
N ILE A 222 4.99 -15.27 26.23
CA ILE A 222 6.20 -14.55 26.66
C ILE A 222 7.26 -14.58 25.55
N ALA A 223 7.47 -15.73 24.90
CA ALA A 223 8.42 -15.87 23.80
C ALA A 223 8.10 -14.91 22.64
N ASP A 224 6.85 -14.91 22.18
CA ASP A 224 6.40 -14.01 21.11
C ASP A 224 6.56 -12.52 21.50
N ARG A 225 6.17 -12.15 22.72
CA ARG A 225 6.33 -10.77 23.22
C ARG A 225 7.80 -10.35 23.28
N LYS A 226 8.68 -11.26 23.68
CA LYS A 226 10.13 -11.04 23.73
C LYS A 226 10.68 -10.80 22.32
N MET A 227 10.32 -11.64 21.35
CA MET A 227 10.79 -11.48 19.97
C MET A 227 10.37 -10.13 19.35
N TRP A 228 9.09 -9.73 19.49
CA TRP A 228 8.63 -8.41 19.01
C TRP A 228 9.35 -7.24 19.70
N ALA A 229 9.61 -7.36 21.01
CA ALA A 229 10.33 -6.34 21.77
C ALA A 229 11.80 -6.23 21.37
N GLU A 230 12.47 -7.37 21.10
CA GLU A 230 13.87 -7.41 20.64
C GLU A 230 14.03 -6.81 19.25
N MET A 231 13.09 -7.06 18.33
CA MET A 231 13.04 -6.42 17.02
C MET A 231 12.62 -4.95 17.09
N LYS A 232 12.14 -4.46 18.25
CA LYS A 232 11.58 -3.11 18.44
C LYS A 232 10.46 -2.78 17.45
N MET A 233 9.65 -3.78 17.14
CA MET A 233 8.51 -3.68 16.22
C MET A 233 7.21 -3.97 16.94
N ASN A 234 6.10 -3.46 16.41
CA ASN A 234 4.77 -3.70 16.98
C ASN A 234 3.90 -4.52 16.02
N PRO A 235 3.41 -5.71 16.41
CA PRO A 235 2.62 -6.58 15.53
C PRO A 235 1.30 -5.97 15.05
N THR A 236 0.87 -4.83 15.62
CA THR A 236 -0.35 -4.11 15.23
C THR A 236 -0.08 -2.96 14.25
N ASP A 237 1.19 -2.73 13.89
CA ASP A 237 1.62 -1.63 13.02
C ASP A 237 1.52 -2.04 11.55
N LEU A 238 0.29 -2.08 11.05
CA LEU A 238 -0.03 -2.49 9.68
C LEU A 238 -0.18 -1.32 8.70
N ALA A 239 -0.22 -0.09 9.22
CA ALA A 239 -0.31 1.14 8.46
C ALA A 239 0.37 2.26 9.27
N ASP A 240 1.29 3.00 8.64
CA ASP A 240 2.01 4.09 9.31
C ASP A 240 1.07 5.22 9.75
N VAL A 241 -0.02 5.40 9.01
CA VAL A 241 -1.07 6.37 9.31
C VAL A 241 -2.42 5.70 9.24
N SER A 242 -3.16 5.81 10.33
CA SER A 242 -4.43 5.14 10.53
C SER A 242 -5.62 6.09 10.40
N GLY A 243 -6.83 5.53 10.42
CA GLY A 243 -8.11 6.24 10.44
C GLY A 243 -8.36 7.10 11.68
N TYR A 244 -7.42 7.18 12.63
CA TYR A 244 -7.42 8.20 13.67
C TYR A 244 -7.04 9.58 13.12
N THR A 245 -6.22 9.61 12.08
CA THR A 245 -5.78 10.81 11.36
C THR A 245 -6.45 10.92 10.01
N TYR A 246 -6.56 9.80 9.30
CA TYR A 246 -7.18 9.75 7.99
C TYR A 246 -8.71 9.69 8.01
N THR A 247 -9.30 10.40 7.04
CA THR A 247 -10.65 10.16 6.55
C THR A 247 -10.53 9.51 5.18
N TYR A 248 -11.06 8.30 5.05
CA TYR A 248 -11.02 7.55 3.79
C TYR A 248 -12.16 8.00 2.88
N LEU A 249 -11.85 8.27 1.62
CA LEU A 249 -12.79 8.83 0.66
C LEU A 249 -13.11 7.83 -0.45
N MET A 250 -14.35 7.89 -0.92
CA MET A 250 -14.77 7.26 -2.16
C MET A 250 -15.28 8.36 -3.09
N ASN A 251 -14.65 8.51 -4.26
CA ASN A 251 -14.92 9.58 -5.22
C ASN A 251 -14.91 10.97 -4.56
N GLY A 252 -13.95 11.22 -3.68
CA GLY A 252 -13.80 12.49 -2.95
C GLY A 252 -14.79 12.71 -1.81
N GLN A 253 -15.66 11.73 -1.55
CA GLN A 253 -16.68 11.84 -0.52
C GLN A 253 -16.30 11.04 0.74
N ALA A 254 -16.40 11.70 1.89
CA ALA A 254 -16.27 11.06 3.19
C ALA A 254 -17.37 10.00 3.41
N PRO A 255 -17.17 9.01 4.31
CA PRO A 255 -18.09 7.88 4.45
C PRO A 255 -19.53 8.29 4.76
N LEU A 256 -19.73 9.38 5.53
CA LEU A 256 -21.07 9.88 5.84
C LEU A 256 -21.79 10.53 4.66
N LYS A 257 -21.04 11.13 3.71
CA LYS A 257 -21.62 11.70 2.49
C LYS A 257 -22.12 10.62 1.52
N ASN A 258 -21.47 9.45 1.53
CA ASN A 258 -21.91 8.23 0.84
C ASN A 258 -22.18 8.45 -0.65
N TRP A 259 -21.13 8.30 -1.48
CA TRP A 259 -21.28 8.38 -2.94
C TRP A 259 -22.31 7.36 -3.44
N THR A 260 -23.19 7.76 -4.37
CA THR A 260 -24.20 6.88 -4.97
C THR A 260 -23.82 6.51 -6.41
N GLY A 261 -23.78 5.21 -6.72
CA GLY A 261 -23.74 4.69 -8.08
C GLY A 261 -25.12 4.18 -8.50
N LEU A 262 -25.77 4.85 -9.44
CA LEU A 262 -27.12 4.46 -9.86
C LEU A 262 -27.13 3.18 -10.72
N PHE A 263 -28.17 2.36 -10.58
CA PHE A 263 -28.40 1.18 -11.42
C PHE A 263 -29.87 0.86 -11.65
N ARG A 264 -30.15 -0.01 -12.63
CA ARG A 264 -31.44 -0.70 -12.78
C ARG A 264 -31.32 -2.16 -12.36
N PRO A 265 -32.27 -2.75 -11.62
CA PRO A 265 -32.18 -4.17 -11.23
C PRO A 265 -31.92 -5.08 -12.44
N GLY A 266 -30.94 -5.97 -12.31
CA GLY A 266 -30.49 -6.87 -13.39
C GLY A 266 -29.46 -6.27 -14.35
N GLU A 267 -29.09 -5.00 -14.20
CA GLU A 267 -28.03 -4.35 -15.00
C GLU A 267 -26.66 -4.91 -14.62
N LYS A 268 -25.83 -5.26 -15.62
CA LYS A 268 -24.42 -5.56 -15.40
C LYS A 268 -23.64 -4.26 -15.29
N ILE A 269 -23.11 -4.01 -14.10
CA ILE A 269 -22.36 -2.79 -13.80
C ILE A 269 -20.89 -3.13 -13.71
N ARG A 270 -20.07 -2.41 -14.47
CA ARG A 270 -18.62 -2.38 -14.29
C ARG A 270 -18.24 -1.33 -13.25
N LEU A 271 -17.63 -1.76 -12.16
CA LEU A 271 -17.02 -0.87 -11.19
C LEU A 271 -15.51 -0.84 -11.47
N ARG A 272 -14.98 0.34 -11.74
CA ARG A 272 -13.55 0.58 -12.01
C ARG A 272 -12.90 1.12 -10.74
N PHE A 273 -12.36 0.21 -9.93
CA PHE A 273 -11.68 0.58 -8.70
C PHE A 273 -10.27 1.06 -8.98
N ILE A 274 -9.93 2.21 -8.39
CA ILE A 274 -8.58 2.79 -8.43
C ILE A 274 -8.24 3.13 -6.98
N ASN A 275 -7.08 2.66 -6.51
CA ASN A 275 -6.57 3.11 -5.22
C ASN A 275 -5.50 4.17 -5.43
N GLY A 276 -5.90 5.45 -5.39
CA GLY A 276 -4.98 6.59 -5.42
C GLY A 276 -4.81 7.23 -4.05
N SER A 277 -4.72 6.39 -3.01
CA SER A 277 -4.43 6.83 -1.64
C SER A 277 -2.93 7.04 -1.47
N ALA A 278 -2.53 7.93 -0.58
CA ALA A 278 -1.10 8.12 -0.31
C ALA A 278 -0.49 6.94 0.47
N MET A 279 -1.25 6.31 1.38
CA MET A 279 -0.70 5.29 2.29
C MET A 279 -1.63 4.10 2.56
N THR A 280 -2.85 4.09 2.02
CA THR A 280 -3.90 3.18 2.49
C THR A 280 -4.18 2.03 1.53
N TYR A 281 -4.05 0.80 2.06
CA TYR A 281 -4.59 -0.41 1.46
C TYR A 281 -6.06 -0.60 1.85
N PHE A 282 -6.89 -1.01 0.89
CA PHE A 282 -8.31 -1.27 1.13
C PHE A 282 -8.70 -2.71 0.84
N ASP A 283 -9.55 -3.25 1.71
CA ASP A 283 -10.28 -4.50 1.50
C ASP A 283 -11.71 -4.17 1.08
N ILE A 284 -12.06 -4.53 -0.15
CA ILE A 284 -13.30 -4.14 -0.80
C ILE A 284 -14.28 -5.30 -0.79
N ARG A 285 -15.51 -5.03 -0.34
CA ARG A 285 -16.63 -5.98 -0.40
C ARG A 285 -17.96 -5.29 -0.65
N ILE A 286 -18.90 -6.02 -1.23
CA ILE A 286 -20.29 -5.57 -1.42
C ILE A 286 -21.21 -6.66 -0.84
N PRO A 287 -21.63 -6.55 0.43
CA PRO A 287 -22.45 -7.57 1.06
C PRO A 287 -23.71 -7.89 0.26
N GLY A 288 -23.94 -9.18 0.00
CA GLY A 288 -25.07 -9.65 -0.81
C GLY A 288 -24.87 -9.54 -2.32
N LEU A 289 -23.69 -9.13 -2.81
CA LEU A 289 -23.37 -9.01 -4.23
C LEU A 289 -21.96 -9.52 -4.52
N LYS A 290 -21.85 -10.57 -5.35
CA LYS A 290 -20.55 -11.09 -5.79
C LYS A 290 -19.92 -10.13 -6.80
N MET A 291 -18.59 -10.06 -6.79
CA MET A 291 -17.80 -9.26 -7.72
C MET A 291 -17.04 -10.18 -8.66
N THR A 292 -17.16 -9.99 -9.97
CA THR A 292 -16.37 -10.74 -10.95
C THR A 292 -15.27 -9.86 -11.50
N VAL A 293 -14.03 -10.09 -11.06
CA VAL A 293 -12.85 -9.36 -11.53
C VAL A 293 -12.59 -9.70 -12.99
N VAL A 294 -12.49 -8.69 -13.85
CA VAL A 294 -12.31 -8.83 -15.31
C VAL A 294 -11.09 -8.08 -15.85
N ALA A 295 -10.55 -7.13 -15.09
CA ALA A 295 -9.27 -6.49 -15.40
C ALA A 295 -8.48 -6.16 -14.12
N ALA A 296 -7.16 -6.12 -14.24
CA ALA A 296 -6.23 -5.65 -13.23
C ALA A 296 -5.17 -4.76 -13.90
N ASP A 297 -4.89 -3.58 -13.37
CA ASP A 297 -3.86 -2.64 -13.88
C ASP A 297 -4.06 -2.28 -15.38
N GLY A 298 -5.33 -2.14 -15.77
CA GLY A 298 -5.76 -1.90 -17.16
C GLY A 298 -5.62 -3.12 -18.10
N GLN A 299 -5.17 -4.28 -17.62
CA GLN A 299 -5.05 -5.50 -18.41
C GLN A 299 -6.24 -6.43 -18.19
N TYR A 300 -6.81 -6.97 -19.28
CA TYR A 300 -7.87 -7.98 -19.16
C TYR A 300 -7.34 -9.27 -18.57
N VAL A 301 -8.10 -9.82 -17.61
CA VAL A 301 -7.81 -11.10 -16.97
C VAL A 301 -8.92 -12.11 -17.22
N ASN A 302 -8.60 -13.40 -17.05
CA ASN A 302 -9.62 -14.44 -16.95
C ASN A 302 -10.57 -14.11 -15.78
N PRO A 303 -11.90 -14.21 -15.94
CA PRO A 303 -12.81 -13.65 -14.95
C PRO A 303 -12.78 -14.47 -13.67
N VAL A 304 -12.65 -13.81 -12.53
CA VAL A 304 -12.63 -14.46 -11.22
C VAL A 304 -13.72 -13.86 -10.35
N THR A 305 -14.72 -14.67 -10.00
CA THR A 305 -15.78 -14.25 -9.07
C THR A 305 -15.34 -14.43 -7.63
N VAL A 306 -15.41 -13.36 -6.83
CA VAL A 306 -14.98 -13.26 -5.44
C VAL A 306 -16.02 -12.53 -4.57
N ASP A 307 -15.88 -12.66 -3.26
CA ASP A 307 -16.63 -11.89 -2.25
C ASP A 307 -15.91 -10.61 -1.84
N GLU A 308 -14.58 -10.66 -1.84
CA GLU A 308 -13.72 -9.59 -1.34
C GLU A 308 -12.39 -9.60 -2.10
N PHE A 309 -11.76 -8.44 -2.22
CA PHE A 309 -10.39 -8.34 -2.69
C PHE A 309 -9.67 -7.20 -1.97
N ARG A 310 -8.36 -7.37 -1.76
CA ARG A 310 -7.47 -6.29 -1.33
C ARG A 310 -6.96 -5.54 -2.55
N ILE A 311 -6.95 -4.21 -2.49
CA ILE A 311 -6.33 -3.34 -3.48
C ILE A 311 -5.19 -2.56 -2.82
N ALA A 312 -3.98 -2.74 -3.34
CA ALA A 312 -2.81 -1.99 -2.90
C ALA A 312 -2.85 -0.56 -3.42
N VAL A 313 -2.05 0.33 -2.83
CA VAL A 313 -1.89 1.68 -3.39
C VAL A 313 -1.38 1.56 -4.82
N ALA A 314 -1.98 2.33 -5.73
CA ALA A 314 -1.70 2.39 -7.15
C ALA A 314 -2.09 1.17 -8.00
N GLU A 315 -2.81 0.20 -7.44
CA GLU A 315 -3.47 -0.84 -8.24
C GLU A 315 -4.81 -0.34 -8.79
N THR A 316 -5.24 -0.96 -9.90
CA THR A 316 -6.60 -0.82 -10.42
C THR A 316 -7.24 -2.19 -10.63
N TYR A 317 -8.53 -2.29 -10.35
CA TYR A 317 -9.32 -3.49 -10.62
C TYR A 317 -10.66 -3.12 -11.21
N ASP A 318 -11.03 -3.79 -12.30
CA ASP A 318 -12.38 -3.69 -12.84
C ASP A 318 -13.16 -4.94 -12.48
N VAL A 319 -14.34 -4.75 -11.89
CA VAL A 319 -15.23 -5.85 -11.52
C VAL A 319 -16.61 -5.66 -12.12
N ILE A 320 -17.23 -6.76 -12.54
CA ILE A 320 -18.63 -6.80 -12.94
C ILE A 320 -19.48 -7.26 -11.76
N VAL A 321 -20.55 -6.52 -11.49
CA VAL A 321 -21.59 -6.86 -10.52
C VAL A 321 -22.97 -6.79 -11.19
N GLU A 322 -23.93 -7.57 -10.69
CA GLU A 322 -25.29 -7.63 -11.25
C GLU A 322 -26.33 -7.50 -10.10
N PRO A 323 -26.58 -6.28 -9.60
CA PRO A 323 -27.46 -6.06 -8.47
C PRO A 323 -28.94 -6.30 -8.81
N GLN A 324 -29.64 -6.96 -7.89
CA GLN A 324 -31.07 -7.32 -8.05
C GLN A 324 -31.98 -6.56 -7.06
N GLY A 325 -31.45 -6.23 -5.87
CA GLY A 325 -32.16 -5.48 -4.83
C GLY A 325 -32.21 -3.97 -5.09
N GLU A 326 -32.67 -3.20 -4.11
CA GLU A 326 -32.81 -1.74 -4.24
C GLU A 326 -31.52 -0.97 -3.95
N ALA A 327 -30.67 -1.50 -3.06
CA ALA A 327 -29.41 -0.87 -2.67
C ALA A 327 -28.39 -1.87 -2.15
N TYR A 328 -27.11 -1.60 -2.39
CA TYR A 328 -25.96 -2.38 -1.91
C TYR A 328 -24.84 -1.43 -1.48
N THR A 329 -24.23 -1.68 -0.32
CA THR A 329 -23.10 -0.86 0.18
C THR A 329 -21.80 -1.35 -0.47
N ILE A 330 -21.12 -0.48 -1.20
CA ILE A 330 -19.69 -0.69 -1.53
C ILE A 330 -18.90 -0.28 -0.30
N PHE A 331 -18.22 -1.25 0.32
CA PHE A 331 -17.47 -1.06 1.54
C PHE A 331 -15.99 -1.28 1.29
N ALA A 332 -15.16 -0.27 1.54
CA ALA A 332 -13.71 -0.33 1.38
C ALA A 332 -13.06 -0.09 2.75
N GLN A 333 -12.67 -1.16 3.43
CA GLN A 333 -12.12 -1.12 4.79
C GLN A 333 -10.60 -0.95 4.75
N SER A 334 -10.02 -0.13 5.62
CA SER A 334 -8.56 -0.05 5.72
C SER A 334 -7.95 -1.37 6.23
N MET A 335 -6.78 -1.75 5.71
CA MET A 335 -6.09 -2.99 6.08
C MET A 335 -5.85 -3.13 7.60
N ASP A 336 -5.54 -2.02 8.28
CA ASP A 336 -5.31 -1.93 9.73
C ASP A 336 -6.62 -1.93 10.57
N ARG A 337 -7.79 -1.98 9.90
CA ARG A 337 -9.14 -2.01 10.49
C ARG A 337 -9.47 -0.78 11.35
N THR A 338 -8.88 0.37 11.07
CA THR A 338 -9.16 1.61 11.82
C THR A 338 -10.26 2.48 11.21
N GLY A 339 -10.63 2.25 9.95
CA GLY A 339 -11.79 2.88 9.33
C GLY A 339 -12.16 2.28 7.98
N TYR A 340 -12.98 3.01 7.24
CA TYR A 340 -13.46 2.60 5.92
C TYR A 340 -13.88 3.81 5.09
N ALA A 341 -13.84 3.67 3.77
CA ALA A 341 -14.62 4.44 2.82
C ALA A 341 -15.90 3.67 2.46
N ARG A 342 -16.97 4.38 2.08
CA ARG A 342 -18.19 3.73 1.57
C ARG A 342 -18.87 4.53 0.46
N GLY A 343 -19.59 3.79 -0.36
CA GLY A 343 -20.61 4.29 -1.28
C GLY A 343 -21.76 3.30 -1.35
N THR A 344 -22.80 3.65 -2.09
CA THR A 344 -23.99 2.82 -2.29
C THR A 344 -24.28 2.66 -3.77
N LEU A 345 -24.38 1.43 -4.25
CA LEU A 345 -25.11 1.16 -5.48
C LEU A 345 -26.60 1.22 -5.15
N ALA A 346 -27.38 2.03 -5.86
CA ALA A 346 -28.82 2.15 -5.61
C ALA A 346 -29.65 2.36 -6.88
N THR A 347 -30.94 2.02 -6.82
CA THR A 347 -31.89 2.29 -7.91
C THR A 347 -32.27 3.76 -8.05
N ARG A 348 -32.04 4.57 -7.00
CA ARG A 348 -32.27 6.02 -6.98
C ARG A 348 -31.40 6.69 -5.91
N GLU A 349 -31.22 8.00 -6.07
CA GLU A 349 -30.48 8.81 -5.11
C GLU A 349 -31.10 8.79 -3.70
N GLY A 350 -30.23 8.88 -2.69
CA GLY A 350 -30.61 8.94 -1.28
C GLY A 350 -30.96 7.58 -0.64
N LEU A 351 -30.98 6.48 -1.40
CA LEU A 351 -31.02 5.14 -0.81
C LEU A 351 -29.67 4.75 -0.23
N SER A 352 -29.69 3.95 0.84
CA SER A 352 -28.51 3.37 1.48
C SER A 352 -28.83 1.95 1.93
N ALA A 353 -27.88 1.04 1.76
CA ALA A 353 -27.93 -0.27 2.42
C ALA A 353 -27.22 -0.21 3.79
N ALA A 354 -27.32 -1.30 4.56
CA ALA A 354 -26.63 -1.41 5.84
C ALA A 354 -25.10 -1.31 5.65
N VAL A 355 -24.45 -0.61 6.57
CA VAL A 355 -22.98 -0.56 6.61
C VAL A 355 -22.47 -1.78 7.38
N PRO A 356 -21.61 -2.61 6.79
CA PRO A 356 -21.01 -3.74 7.50
C PRO A 356 -20.24 -3.29 8.74
N PRO A 357 -20.18 -4.14 9.79
CA PRO A 357 -19.20 -3.93 10.84
C PRO A 357 -17.77 -4.07 10.27
N LEU A 358 -16.84 -3.40 10.94
CA LEU A 358 -15.41 -3.61 10.70
C LEU A 358 -15.03 -5.05 11.07
N ASP A 359 -14.23 -5.70 10.22
CA ASP A 359 -13.64 -6.98 10.57
C ASP A 359 -12.70 -6.88 11.78
N PRO A 360 -12.46 -8.01 12.50
CA PRO A 360 -11.49 -8.05 13.59
C PRO A 360 -10.10 -7.59 13.15
N ARG A 361 -9.38 -6.98 14.09
CA ARG A 361 -8.01 -6.51 13.88
C ARG A 361 -7.06 -7.69 13.68
N PRO A 362 -6.32 -7.74 12.56
CA PRO A 362 -5.27 -8.73 12.42
C PRO A 362 -4.02 -8.34 13.20
N LEU A 363 -3.13 -9.32 13.39
CA LEU A 363 -1.80 -9.16 13.95
C LEU A 363 -0.80 -9.75 12.96
N LEU A 364 0.34 -9.11 12.80
CA LEU A 364 1.50 -9.74 12.17
C LEU A 364 1.99 -10.89 13.05
N THR A 365 2.41 -11.97 12.40
CA THR A 365 3.05 -13.12 13.03
C THR A 365 4.50 -13.25 12.55
N MET A 366 5.32 -14.00 13.28
CA MET A 366 6.70 -14.27 12.83
C MET A 366 6.75 -15.01 11.49
N GLU A 367 5.73 -15.81 11.15
CA GLU A 367 5.61 -16.45 9.85
C GLU A 367 5.32 -15.45 8.72
N ASP A 368 4.54 -14.41 9.01
CA ASP A 368 4.35 -13.28 8.07
C ASP A 368 5.66 -12.55 7.84
N MET A 369 6.50 -12.44 8.86
CA MET A 369 7.79 -11.79 8.82
C MET A 369 8.90 -12.61 8.14
N GLY A 370 8.61 -13.82 7.65
CA GLY A 370 9.63 -14.72 7.10
C GLY A 370 10.54 -15.35 8.17
N MET A 371 10.11 -15.33 9.44
CA MET A 371 10.86 -15.76 10.62
C MET A 371 10.27 -16.99 11.34
N GLY A 372 9.29 -17.68 10.73
CA GLY A 372 8.52 -18.76 11.37
C GLY A 372 9.33 -20.00 11.82
N GLY A 373 10.55 -20.20 11.29
CA GLY A 373 11.41 -21.35 11.61
C GLY A 373 12.20 -21.26 12.92
N MET A 374 12.30 -20.08 13.56
CA MET A 374 13.17 -19.85 14.73
C MET A 374 12.76 -20.62 16.00
N GLY A 375 11.55 -21.22 16.04
CA GLY A 375 11.02 -21.87 17.23
C GLY A 375 11.52 -23.30 17.49
N HIS A 376 12.00 -24.01 16.46
CA HIS A 376 12.34 -25.43 16.59
C HIS A 376 13.86 -25.70 16.63
N ASP A 377 14.69 -24.86 15.99
CA ASP A 377 16.14 -25.11 15.89
C ASP A 377 16.96 -24.55 17.07
N MET A 378 16.38 -23.70 17.92
CA MET A 378 17.04 -23.22 19.15
C MET A 378 17.02 -24.26 20.29
N ALA A 379 16.28 -25.36 20.14
CA ALA A 379 16.25 -26.45 21.12
C ALA A 379 17.36 -27.50 20.90
N GLY A 380 18.07 -27.43 19.77
CA GLY A 380 19.08 -28.41 19.36
C GLY A 380 20.53 -27.93 19.40
N MET A 381 20.79 -26.68 19.80
CA MET A 381 22.16 -26.19 19.92
C MET A 381 22.84 -26.79 21.16
N ASP A 382 23.63 -27.83 20.93
CA ASP A 382 24.58 -28.37 21.90
C ASP A 382 25.65 -27.33 22.21
N HIS A 383 25.59 -26.74 23.41
CA HIS A 383 26.55 -25.76 23.91
C HIS A 383 27.95 -26.34 24.18
N SER A 384 28.20 -27.63 23.88
CA SER A 384 29.48 -28.29 24.14
C SER A 384 30.60 -27.96 23.14
N GLN A 385 30.31 -27.28 22.02
CA GLN A 385 31.30 -27.04 20.95
C GLN A 385 31.88 -25.62 20.87
N MET A 386 31.65 -24.76 21.88
CA MET A 386 32.36 -23.48 22.03
C MET A 386 33.55 -23.62 23.00
N GLY A 387 34.47 -24.53 22.68
CA GLY A 387 35.73 -24.73 23.41
C GLY A 387 36.92 -24.27 22.57
N GLY A 388 37.15 -22.97 22.48
CA GLY A 388 38.23 -22.41 21.65
C GLY A 388 38.48 -20.93 21.91
N MET A 389 38.74 -20.56 23.16
CA MET A 389 39.40 -19.30 23.49
C MET A 389 40.52 -19.59 24.50
N ASP A 390 41.75 -19.59 23.99
CA ASP A 390 42.97 -19.56 24.76
C ASP A 390 42.97 -18.32 25.68
N ASN A 391 42.92 -18.55 26.99
CA ASN A 391 43.29 -17.56 27.98
C ASN A 391 44.58 -18.02 28.66
N SER A 392 45.71 -17.57 28.13
CA SER A 392 46.98 -17.55 28.84
C SER A 392 46.90 -16.54 29.98
N GLY A 393 46.84 -17.02 31.22
CA GLY A 393 46.92 -16.20 32.42
C GLY A 393 46.95 -17.07 33.68
N GLU A 394 48.16 -17.37 34.15
CA GLU A 394 48.45 -18.06 35.40
C GLU A 394 47.79 -17.35 36.61
N MET A 395 47.15 -18.11 37.51
CA MET A 395 47.60 -18.23 38.92
C MET A 395 46.75 -19.21 39.75
N MET A 396 47.46 -20.24 40.24
CA MET A 396 47.46 -20.87 41.57
C MET A 396 46.21 -21.55 42.18
N SER A 397 46.44 -22.83 42.49
CA SER A 397 45.70 -23.82 43.27
C SER A 397 45.04 -23.35 44.56
N MET A 398 43.95 -24.04 44.93
CA MET A 398 43.80 -24.72 46.23
C MET A 398 42.77 -25.86 46.12
N ASP A 399 43.15 -27.02 46.68
CA ASP A 399 42.34 -28.24 46.84
C ASP A 399 41.14 -28.06 47.79
N GLY A 400 40.07 -28.84 47.58
CA GLY A 400 39.00 -29.00 48.57
C GLY A 400 37.79 -29.79 48.03
N ALA A 401 37.41 -30.83 48.76
CA ALA A 401 36.53 -31.92 48.34
C ALA A 401 35.02 -31.65 48.51
N ASP A 402 34.26 -32.62 47.96
CA ASP A 402 32.90 -33.06 48.29
C ASP A 402 31.66 -32.24 47.85
N LEU A 403 30.88 -32.90 46.98
CA LEU A 403 29.45 -32.68 46.72
C LEU A 403 28.63 -33.10 47.97
N PRO A 404 27.48 -32.46 48.25
CA PRO A 404 26.24 -32.92 47.62
C PRO A 404 25.24 -31.82 47.18
N ASP A 405 24.53 -32.22 46.13
CA ASP A 405 23.22 -31.88 45.57
C ASP A 405 22.24 -30.89 46.26
N SER A 406 21.40 -30.34 45.38
CA SER A 406 20.08 -29.69 45.54
C SER A 406 20.03 -28.17 45.78
N GLY A 407 19.74 -27.44 44.69
CA GLY A 407 19.30 -26.06 44.74
C GLY A 407 19.42 -25.33 43.40
N THR A 408 18.63 -25.71 42.40
CA THR A 408 18.57 -25.00 41.12
C THR A 408 17.89 -23.63 41.27
N SER A 409 18.67 -22.61 41.64
CA SER A 409 18.33 -21.21 41.36
C SER A 409 18.82 -20.89 39.94
N SER A 410 17.90 -20.79 39.00
CA SER A 410 18.20 -20.26 37.66
C SER A 410 18.56 -18.78 37.79
N ALA A 411 19.86 -18.48 37.80
CA ALA A 411 20.37 -17.14 37.58
C ALA A 411 19.88 -16.63 36.21
N PRO A 412 19.53 -15.34 36.08
CA PRO A 412 19.09 -14.78 34.81
C PRO A 412 20.27 -14.80 33.83
N MET A 413 20.10 -15.51 32.71
CA MET A 413 21.01 -15.44 31.57
C MET A 413 20.96 -14.02 31.01
N ASP A 414 22.12 -13.38 30.94
CA ASP A 414 22.32 -12.10 30.28
C ASP A 414 22.12 -12.28 28.77
N HIS A 415 21.02 -11.75 28.24
CA HIS A 415 20.61 -11.84 26.84
C HIS A 415 21.07 -10.63 26.00
N SER A 416 22.06 -9.86 26.46
CA SER A 416 22.59 -8.71 25.73
C SER A 416 23.27 -9.04 24.38
N SER A 417 23.40 -10.32 23.99
CA SER A 417 24.12 -10.78 22.80
C SER A 417 23.27 -11.01 21.53
N MET A 418 21.97 -10.67 21.52
CA MET A 418 21.13 -10.79 20.31
C MET A 418 21.14 -9.53 19.42
N ALA A 419 21.61 -8.39 19.94
CA ALA A 419 21.78 -7.17 19.17
C ALA A 419 23.11 -7.23 18.39
N GLY A 420 23.11 -7.96 17.26
CA GLY A 420 24.29 -8.09 16.40
C GLY A 420 24.58 -9.52 15.94
N MET A 421 23.55 -10.35 15.71
CA MET A 421 23.79 -11.59 14.98
C MET A 421 24.25 -11.25 13.57
N ASP A 422 25.53 -11.48 13.31
CA ASP A 422 26.15 -11.47 12.00
C ASP A 422 25.56 -12.63 11.17
N HIS A 423 24.43 -12.35 10.49
CA HIS A 423 23.76 -13.31 9.60
C HIS A 423 24.64 -13.70 8.39
N SER A 424 25.75 -12.99 8.13
CA SER A 424 26.70 -13.39 7.08
C SER A 424 27.35 -14.75 7.36
N ARG A 425 27.41 -15.18 8.63
CA ARG A 425 27.94 -16.50 9.02
C ARG A 425 26.96 -17.66 8.82
N MET A 426 25.68 -17.36 8.53
CA MET A 426 24.65 -18.36 8.20
C MET A 426 24.33 -18.40 6.69
N ALA A 427 24.97 -17.53 5.89
CA ALA A 427 24.84 -17.53 4.45
C ALA A 427 25.32 -18.87 3.86
N GLY A 428 24.41 -19.62 3.23
CA GLY A 428 24.72 -20.90 2.59
C GLY A 428 24.06 -22.14 3.22
N MET A 429 23.28 -21.99 4.29
CA MET A 429 22.37 -23.06 4.71
C MET A 429 21.24 -23.24 3.68
N PRO A 430 20.94 -24.49 3.22
CA PRO A 430 19.87 -24.73 2.26
C PRO A 430 18.53 -24.17 2.77
N GLY A 431 17.96 -23.21 2.04
CA GLY A 431 16.64 -22.64 2.34
C GLY A 431 16.63 -21.29 3.07
N MET A 432 17.80 -20.73 3.44
CA MET A 432 17.88 -19.35 3.94
C MET A 432 18.05 -18.34 2.80
N GLN A 433 17.38 -17.19 2.90
CA GLN A 433 17.51 -16.06 1.99
C GLN A 433 18.89 -15.41 2.15
N SER A 434 19.56 -15.11 1.04
CA SER A 434 20.79 -14.34 1.02
C SER A 434 20.50 -12.84 1.05
N HIS A 435 21.36 -12.07 1.71
CA HIS A 435 21.24 -10.62 1.80
C HIS A 435 22.49 -9.92 1.22
N PRO A 436 22.32 -8.79 0.52
CA PRO A 436 23.40 -7.91 0.12
C PRO A 436 24.29 -7.48 1.30
N ALA A 437 25.60 -7.38 1.07
CA ALA A 437 26.57 -6.91 2.08
C ALA A 437 26.27 -5.48 2.59
N SER A 438 25.55 -4.68 1.81
CA SER A 438 25.12 -3.33 2.22
C SER A 438 24.06 -3.32 3.32
N GLU A 439 23.45 -4.46 3.64
CA GLU A 439 22.45 -4.58 4.71
C GLU A 439 23.05 -5.00 6.05
N THR A 440 24.20 -5.67 6.04
CA THR A 440 24.89 -6.11 7.24
C THR A 440 25.37 -4.91 8.06
N ASP A 441 25.06 -4.92 9.36
CA ASP A 441 25.37 -3.84 10.32
C ASP A 441 24.89 -2.44 9.86
N ASN A 442 23.86 -2.41 9.01
CA ASN A 442 23.36 -1.15 8.47
C ASN A 442 22.39 -0.49 9.46
N PRO A 443 22.67 0.72 9.96
CA PRO A 443 21.81 1.41 10.91
C PRO A 443 20.45 1.86 10.34
N LEU A 444 20.16 1.58 9.07
CA LEU A 444 18.89 1.86 8.40
C LEU A 444 18.14 0.59 7.98
N VAL A 445 18.60 -0.58 8.42
CA VAL A 445 17.95 -1.87 8.23
C VAL A 445 17.74 -2.47 9.62
N ASP A 446 16.48 -2.63 10.03
CA ASP A 446 16.15 -3.22 11.35
C ASP A 446 15.60 -4.64 11.29
N MET A 447 15.42 -5.18 10.08
CA MET A 447 15.03 -6.57 9.86
C MET A 447 15.47 -7.09 8.49
N GLN A 448 15.61 -8.41 8.41
CA GLN A 448 15.96 -9.19 7.23
C GLN A 448 15.11 -10.47 7.24
N ALA A 449 14.41 -10.75 6.15
CA ALA A 449 13.57 -11.94 6.06
C ALA A 449 14.42 -13.19 5.81
N MET A 450 14.42 -14.15 6.74
CA MET A 450 15.29 -15.33 6.61
C MET A 450 14.74 -16.39 5.64
N SER A 451 13.43 -16.51 5.55
CA SER A 451 12.77 -17.45 4.64
C SER A 451 11.64 -16.74 3.92
N VAL A 452 11.72 -16.75 2.59
CA VAL A 452 10.77 -16.05 1.74
C VAL A 452 10.16 -16.99 0.72
N SER A 453 8.88 -16.80 0.47
CA SER A 453 8.15 -17.52 -0.58
C SER A 453 7.24 -16.57 -1.35
N PRO A 454 6.83 -16.93 -2.59
CA PRO A 454 5.97 -16.06 -3.39
C PRO A 454 4.60 -15.82 -2.78
N LYS A 455 4.07 -16.75 -1.97
CA LYS A 455 2.74 -16.68 -1.33
C LYS A 455 1.63 -16.08 -2.23
N LEU A 456 1.61 -16.42 -3.52
CA LEU A 456 0.67 -15.81 -4.47
C LEU A 456 -0.78 -16.22 -4.22
N ASN A 457 -1.00 -17.36 -3.57
CA ASN A 457 -2.29 -17.89 -3.13
C ASN A 457 -2.69 -17.42 -1.73
N ASP A 458 -1.88 -16.58 -1.07
CA ASP A 458 -2.21 -16.01 0.23
C ASP A 458 -3.07 -14.75 0.02
N PRO A 459 -4.29 -14.68 0.56
CA PRO A 459 -5.13 -13.47 0.48
C PRO A 459 -4.58 -12.32 1.34
N GLY A 460 -3.59 -12.57 2.19
CA GLY A 460 -2.93 -11.56 3.01
C GLY A 460 -3.48 -11.42 4.43
N ILE A 461 -2.76 -10.62 5.21
CA ILE A 461 -3.01 -10.42 6.65
C ILE A 461 -4.44 -9.91 6.89
N GLY A 462 -5.18 -10.60 7.76
CA GLY A 462 -6.56 -10.26 8.11
C GLY A 462 -7.63 -10.72 7.11
N LEU A 463 -7.24 -11.45 6.06
CA LEU A 463 -8.16 -12.01 5.06
C LEU A 463 -8.16 -13.56 5.05
N ARG A 464 -7.16 -14.18 5.68
CA ARG A 464 -7.12 -15.64 5.89
C ARG A 464 -8.28 -16.11 6.77
N ASN A 465 -8.94 -17.19 6.36
CA ASN A 465 -9.99 -17.87 7.13
C ASN A 465 -11.16 -16.98 7.56
N ASN A 466 -11.47 -15.91 6.82
CA ASN A 466 -12.53 -14.96 7.16
C ASN A 466 -13.94 -15.38 6.67
N GLY A 467 -14.06 -16.57 6.10
CA GLY A 467 -15.32 -17.13 5.58
C GLY A 467 -15.76 -16.58 4.21
N ARG A 468 -14.93 -15.78 3.55
CA ARG A 468 -15.20 -15.18 2.24
C ARG A 468 -14.23 -15.72 1.19
N LYS A 469 -14.65 -15.76 -0.08
CA LYS A 469 -13.71 -16.02 -1.18
C LYS A 469 -12.97 -14.72 -1.51
N VAL A 470 -11.70 -14.66 -1.17
CA VAL A 470 -10.85 -13.48 -1.38
C VAL A 470 -10.00 -13.66 -2.63
N LEU A 471 -9.90 -12.61 -3.45
CA LEU A 471 -8.99 -12.59 -4.60
C LEU A 471 -7.53 -12.69 -4.14
N THR A 472 -6.76 -13.55 -4.81
CA THR A 472 -5.31 -13.67 -4.63
C THR A 472 -4.58 -13.43 -5.95
N TYR A 473 -3.28 -13.15 -5.92
CA TYR A 473 -2.50 -13.02 -7.16
C TYR A 473 -2.46 -14.33 -7.95
N ALA A 474 -2.58 -15.50 -7.30
CA ALA A 474 -2.68 -16.80 -7.94
C ALA A 474 -3.91 -16.94 -8.85
N ASP A 475 -4.99 -16.23 -8.54
CA ASP A 475 -6.23 -16.24 -9.32
C ASP A 475 -6.12 -15.38 -10.59
N LEU A 476 -5.21 -14.41 -10.62
CA LEU A 476 -5.07 -13.47 -11.73
C LEU A 476 -4.27 -14.11 -12.87
N LYS A 477 -4.92 -14.23 -14.04
CA LYS A 477 -4.31 -14.71 -15.28
C LYS A 477 -4.65 -13.78 -16.43
N SER A 478 -3.62 -13.24 -17.10
CA SER A 478 -3.80 -12.45 -18.33
C SER A 478 -4.58 -13.25 -19.40
N ARG A 479 -5.31 -12.55 -20.25
CA ARG A 479 -6.03 -13.15 -21.40
C ARG A 479 -5.12 -13.55 -22.58
N PHE A 480 -3.81 -13.38 -22.42
CA PHE A 480 -2.78 -13.66 -23.41
C PHE A 480 -1.63 -14.42 -22.73
N GLU A 481 -0.89 -15.19 -23.51
CA GLU A 481 0.36 -15.85 -23.08
C GLU A 481 1.51 -14.83 -22.96
N ASP A 482 2.68 -15.23 -22.43
CA ASP A 482 3.84 -14.32 -22.32
C ASP A 482 4.09 -13.59 -23.66
N PRO A 483 3.89 -12.26 -23.72
CA PRO A 483 3.90 -11.53 -24.98
C PRO A 483 5.31 -11.32 -25.55
N ASP A 484 6.36 -11.50 -24.74
CA ASP A 484 7.75 -11.46 -25.21
C ASP A 484 8.24 -12.87 -25.58
N GLY A 485 7.89 -13.88 -24.76
CA GLY A 485 8.17 -15.29 -25.00
C GLY A 485 9.65 -15.69 -24.87
N ARG A 486 10.58 -14.74 -24.70
CA ARG A 486 11.99 -15.03 -24.39
C ARG A 486 12.15 -15.27 -22.89
N GLU A 487 13.01 -16.23 -22.56
CA GLU A 487 13.47 -16.40 -21.18
C GLU A 487 14.35 -15.20 -20.76
N PRO A 488 14.26 -14.76 -19.49
CA PRO A 488 15.12 -13.70 -18.97
C PRO A 488 16.61 -14.01 -19.10
N GLY A 489 17.38 -13.08 -19.65
CA GLY A 489 18.83 -13.22 -19.81
C GLY A 489 19.61 -13.05 -18.50
N ARG A 490 19.03 -12.35 -17.52
CA ARG A 490 19.58 -12.16 -16.17
C ARG A 490 18.48 -11.85 -15.16
N THR A 491 18.80 -12.01 -13.89
CA THR A 491 17.96 -11.61 -12.75
C THR A 491 18.61 -10.45 -12.01
N ILE A 492 17.81 -9.44 -11.66
CA ILE A 492 18.15 -8.41 -10.69
C ILE A 492 17.34 -8.70 -9.43
N GLU A 493 18.02 -9.01 -8.35
CA GLU A 493 17.40 -9.15 -7.03
C GLU A 493 17.51 -7.82 -6.27
N LEU A 494 16.39 -7.35 -5.74
CA LEU A 494 16.29 -6.13 -4.95
C LEU A 494 15.54 -6.42 -3.66
N HIS A 495 16.15 -6.07 -2.54
CA HIS A 495 15.60 -6.19 -1.22
C HIS A 495 14.91 -4.89 -0.84
N LEU A 496 13.64 -4.94 -0.47
CA LEU A 496 12.89 -3.83 0.11
C LEU A 496 13.29 -3.76 1.58
N THR A 497 14.06 -2.74 1.94
CA THR A 497 14.68 -2.61 3.26
C THR A 497 14.18 -1.35 3.94
N GLY A 498 14.17 -1.36 5.26
CA GLY A 498 13.78 -0.18 6.02
C GLY A 498 14.12 -0.28 7.49
N HIS A 499 13.81 0.81 8.18
CA HIS A 499 13.90 0.90 9.62
C HIS A 499 12.69 1.64 10.17
N MET A 500 11.89 0.93 10.96
CA MET A 500 10.67 1.42 11.57
C MET A 500 10.95 2.58 12.51
N GLU A 501 11.77 2.45 13.56
CA GLU A 501 11.98 3.56 14.52
C GLU A 501 12.54 4.84 13.87
N LYS A 502 13.39 4.70 12.85
CA LYS A 502 13.99 5.84 12.12
C LYS A 502 13.15 6.32 10.94
N PHE A 503 12.10 5.58 10.60
CA PHE A 503 11.26 5.78 9.44
C PHE A 503 12.06 6.01 8.15
N ALA A 504 13.00 5.10 7.88
CA ALA A 504 13.88 5.13 6.72
C ALA A 504 13.57 3.95 5.81
N TRP A 505 13.55 4.18 4.50
CA TRP A 505 13.13 3.20 3.52
C TRP A 505 14.09 3.21 2.34
N SER A 506 14.38 2.04 1.76
CA SER A 506 15.40 1.90 0.73
C SER A 506 15.24 0.58 -0.04
N PHE A 507 16.04 0.43 -1.09
CA PHE A 507 16.35 -0.89 -1.64
C PHE A 507 17.77 -1.31 -1.22
N ASN A 508 18.01 -2.58 -0.93
CA ASN A 508 19.32 -3.18 -0.57
C ASN A 508 20.05 -2.45 0.58
N GLY A 509 19.35 -1.78 1.48
CA GLY A 509 19.93 -0.93 2.53
C GLY A 509 20.60 0.36 2.04
N ILE A 510 20.50 0.69 0.74
CA ILE A 510 21.17 1.85 0.13
C ILE A 510 20.19 3.00 -0.03
N LYS A 511 20.49 4.13 0.63
CA LYS A 511 19.77 5.41 0.49
C LYS A 511 19.68 5.83 -0.96
N PHE A 512 18.55 6.40 -1.36
CA PHE A 512 18.38 6.85 -2.75
C PHE A 512 19.45 7.84 -3.21
N SER A 513 19.89 8.77 -2.35
CA SER A 513 20.96 9.73 -2.68
C SER A 513 22.29 9.08 -3.08
N ASP A 514 22.52 7.85 -2.60
CA ASP A 514 23.77 7.10 -2.77
C ASP A 514 23.59 5.94 -3.75
N ALA A 515 22.37 5.72 -4.24
CA ALA A 515 22.03 4.59 -5.09
C ALA A 515 22.40 4.85 -6.54
N ALA A 516 23.18 3.94 -7.13
CA ALA A 516 23.38 3.92 -8.57
C ALA A 516 22.07 3.55 -9.31
N PRO A 517 21.86 4.07 -10.52
CA PRO A 517 20.76 3.64 -11.37
C PRO A 517 20.79 2.13 -11.63
N VAL A 518 19.60 1.52 -11.71
CA VAL A 518 19.43 0.18 -12.24
C VAL A 518 19.53 0.26 -13.76
N LEU A 519 20.67 -0.15 -14.30
CA LEU A 519 20.96 -0.10 -15.73
C LEU A 519 20.32 -1.29 -16.45
N LEU A 520 19.55 -0.98 -17.49
CA LEU A 520 18.95 -1.93 -18.42
C LEU A 520 19.43 -1.61 -19.84
N LYS A 521 19.68 -2.65 -20.62
CA LYS A 521 19.99 -2.55 -22.04
C LYS A 521 18.70 -2.61 -22.86
N TYR A 522 18.52 -1.68 -23.78
CA TYR A 522 17.36 -1.62 -24.65
C TYR A 522 17.17 -2.94 -25.42
N GLY A 523 15.95 -3.47 -25.38
CA GLY A 523 15.55 -4.74 -25.97
C GLY A 523 15.90 -5.99 -25.15
N GLU A 524 16.63 -5.87 -24.03
CA GLU A 524 16.88 -7.01 -23.15
C GLU A 524 15.59 -7.45 -22.44
N ARG A 525 15.50 -8.76 -22.16
CA ARG A 525 14.48 -9.36 -21.30
C ARG A 525 15.18 -9.78 -20.02
N LEU A 526 14.73 -9.28 -18.88
CA LEU A 526 15.29 -9.60 -17.58
C LEU A 526 14.20 -9.96 -16.58
N ARG A 527 14.61 -10.55 -15.46
CA ARG A 527 13.76 -10.81 -14.30
C ARG A 527 14.14 -9.82 -13.21
N ILE A 528 13.15 -9.23 -12.57
CA ILE A 528 13.32 -8.53 -11.30
C ILE A 528 12.68 -9.37 -10.20
N THR A 529 13.46 -9.68 -9.17
CA THR A 529 12.98 -10.36 -7.96
C THR A 529 13.04 -9.38 -6.80
N LEU A 530 11.89 -9.16 -6.16
CA LEU A 530 11.76 -8.33 -4.97
C LEU A 530 11.65 -9.20 -3.74
N ILE A 531 12.46 -8.92 -2.73
CA ILE A 531 12.43 -9.57 -1.41
C ILE A 531 11.97 -8.51 -0.40
N ASN A 532 10.93 -8.76 0.38
CA ASN A 532 10.50 -7.80 1.40
C ASN A 532 11.07 -8.13 2.76
N ASP A 533 12.09 -7.37 3.15
CA ASP A 533 12.79 -7.43 4.44
C ASP A 533 12.20 -6.50 5.48
N THR A 534 10.97 -6.02 5.28
CA THR A 534 10.29 -5.11 6.20
C THR A 534 9.01 -5.74 6.75
N MET A 535 8.48 -5.17 7.84
CA MET A 535 7.17 -5.54 8.37
C MET A 535 5.98 -4.94 7.64
N MET A 536 6.24 -4.06 6.67
CA MET A 536 5.22 -3.35 5.91
C MET A 536 5.03 -4.00 4.55
N THR A 537 3.81 -3.96 4.04
CA THR A 537 3.57 -4.32 2.63
C THR A 537 3.99 -3.14 1.75
N HIS A 538 4.54 -3.41 0.57
CA HIS A 538 4.99 -2.36 -0.36
C HIS A 538 4.44 -2.59 -1.76
N PRO A 539 3.66 -1.65 -2.32
CA PRO A 539 3.28 -1.68 -3.72
C PRO A 539 4.43 -1.07 -4.53
N ILE A 540 5.14 -1.87 -5.31
CA ILE A 540 6.27 -1.39 -6.09
C ILE A 540 5.83 -1.12 -7.54
N HIS A 541 6.06 0.12 -7.99
CA HIS A 541 5.70 0.58 -9.32
C HIS A 541 6.94 0.83 -10.18
N LEU A 542 6.92 0.34 -11.42
CA LEU A 542 7.91 0.61 -12.45
C LEU A 542 7.28 1.47 -13.55
N HIS A 543 7.86 2.66 -13.77
CA HIS A 543 7.42 3.54 -14.84
C HIS A 543 7.87 3.04 -16.22
N GLY A 544 7.11 3.39 -17.25
CA GLY A 544 7.50 3.26 -18.66
C GLY A 544 7.51 1.84 -19.24
N MET A 545 7.42 0.80 -18.42
CA MET A 545 7.51 -0.61 -18.81
C MET A 545 6.48 -1.45 -18.04
N TRP A 546 6.25 -2.67 -18.53
CA TRP A 546 5.35 -3.63 -17.88
C TRP A 546 6.08 -4.58 -16.93
N SER A 547 5.39 -4.97 -15.86
CA SER A 547 5.80 -6.03 -14.95
C SER A 547 4.97 -7.28 -15.23
N ASP A 548 5.60 -8.28 -15.85
CA ASP A 548 4.98 -9.56 -16.16
C ASP A 548 5.18 -10.54 -14.99
N LEU A 549 4.24 -10.58 -14.04
CA LEU A 549 4.33 -11.37 -12.80
C LEU A 549 4.48 -12.87 -13.10
N GLU A 550 5.37 -13.52 -12.36
CA GLU A 550 5.65 -14.95 -12.47
C GLU A 550 5.16 -15.73 -11.24
N ASP A 551 4.86 -17.02 -11.44
CA ASP A 551 4.67 -17.98 -10.34
C ASP A 551 6.02 -18.50 -9.78
N GLU A 552 5.96 -19.41 -8.80
CA GLU A 552 7.14 -20.01 -8.18
C GLU A 552 8.02 -20.84 -9.13
N ASN A 553 7.45 -21.29 -10.26
CA ASN A 553 8.14 -22.05 -11.29
C ASN A 553 8.63 -21.14 -12.44
N GLY A 554 8.44 -19.82 -12.32
CA GLY A 554 8.82 -18.85 -13.33
C GLY A 554 7.83 -18.72 -14.49
N ASN A 555 6.63 -19.30 -14.40
CA ASN A 555 5.63 -19.18 -15.46
C ASN A 555 4.93 -17.82 -15.40
N PHE A 556 4.70 -17.21 -16.56
CA PHE A 556 3.92 -15.98 -16.66
C PHE A 556 2.49 -16.15 -16.11
N MET A 557 2.03 -15.15 -15.37
CA MET A 557 0.69 -15.13 -14.79
C MET A 557 -0.14 -13.96 -15.30
N VAL A 558 0.26 -12.75 -14.95
CA VAL A 558 -0.51 -11.53 -15.22
C VAL A 558 0.45 -10.37 -15.45
N ARG A 559 0.13 -9.55 -16.44
CA ARG A 559 0.81 -8.28 -16.68
C ARG A 559 0.21 -7.21 -15.80
N LYS A 560 1.06 -6.49 -15.08
CA LYS A 560 0.69 -5.41 -14.16
C LYS A 560 1.67 -4.23 -14.28
N HIS A 561 1.30 -3.08 -13.75
CA HIS A 561 2.22 -1.94 -13.60
C HIS A 561 2.65 -1.73 -12.14
N THR A 562 1.89 -2.23 -11.17
CA THR A 562 2.20 -2.15 -9.74
C THR A 562 2.19 -3.55 -9.14
N ILE A 563 3.24 -3.95 -8.42
CA ILE A 563 3.34 -5.27 -7.78
C ILE A 563 3.34 -5.10 -6.26
N ASP A 564 2.31 -5.61 -5.58
CA ASP A 564 2.31 -5.68 -4.11
C ASP A 564 3.26 -6.77 -3.60
N VAL A 565 4.09 -6.40 -2.62
CA VAL A 565 5.05 -7.28 -1.96
C VAL A 565 4.77 -7.27 -0.46
N PRO A 566 4.02 -8.25 0.07
CA PRO A 566 3.79 -8.43 1.50
C PRO A 566 5.07 -8.71 2.30
N PRO A 567 5.07 -8.46 3.63
CA PRO A 567 6.20 -8.77 4.52
C PRO A 567 6.69 -10.20 4.35
N GLY A 568 8.01 -10.41 4.43
CA GLY A 568 8.61 -11.75 4.43
C GLY A 568 8.31 -12.58 3.19
N THR A 569 7.93 -11.94 2.07
CA THR A 569 7.66 -12.62 0.80
C THR A 569 8.62 -12.19 -0.28
N LYS A 570 8.64 -12.98 -1.36
CA LYS A 570 9.29 -12.61 -2.62
C LYS A 570 8.28 -12.39 -3.74
N ARG A 571 8.58 -11.53 -4.71
CA ARG A 571 7.83 -11.40 -5.97
C ARG A 571 8.80 -11.35 -7.13
N SER A 572 8.59 -12.20 -8.14
CA SER A 572 9.40 -12.19 -9.36
C SER A 572 8.53 -11.81 -10.54
N TYR A 573 9.05 -10.94 -11.40
CA TYR A 573 8.38 -10.55 -12.63
C TYR A 573 9.39 -10.29 -13.74
N ARG A 574 8.97 -10.50 -14.99
CA ARG A 574 9.79 -10.25 -16.17
C ARG A 574 9.56 -8.81 -16.67
N VAL A 575 10.62 -8.20 -17.18
CA VAL A 575 10.60 -6.88 -17.80
C VAL A 575 11.27 -6.96 -19.17
N THR A 576 10.59 -6.44 -20.19
CA THR A 576 11.20 -6.14 -21.49
C THR A 576 11.59 -4.68 -21.48
N ALA A 577 12.88 -4.39 -21.61
CA ALA A 577 13.39 -3.02 -21.60
C ALA A 577 13.17 -2.34 -22.96
N ASP A 578 11.91 -2.01 -23.29
CA ASP A 578 11.49 -1.47 -24.59
C ASP A 578 11.17 0.04 -24.58
N ALA A 579 11.54 0.73 -23.50
CA ALA A 579 11.33 2.16 -23.33
C ALA A 579 12.64 2.87 -22.97
N LEU A 580 13.29 3.52 -23.94
CA LEU A 580 14.52 4.30 -23.71
C LEU A 580 14.28 5.46 -22.74
N GLY A 581 15.25 5.73 -21.86
CA GLY A 581 15.25 6.89 -20.98
C GLY A 581 15.46 6.56 -19.51
N ARG A 582 15.09 7.52 -18.65
CA ARG A 582 15.20 7.46 -17.19
C ARG A 582 13.80 7.31 -16.61
N TRP A 583 13.61 6.27 -15.81
CA TRP A 583 12.30 5.83 -15.30
C TRP A 583 12.34 5.71 -13.80
N ALA A 584 11.27 6.13 -13.14
CA ALA A 584 11.14 5.97 -11.71
C ALA A 584 10.80 4.52 -11.38
N TYR A 585 11.38 4.01 -10.30
CA TYR A 585 11.11 2.68 -9.77
C TYR A 585 11.03 2.75 -8.24
N HIS A 586 9.83 2.65 -7.67
CA HIS A 586 9.63 3.03 -6.27
C HIS A 586 8.45 2.35 -5.60
N CYS A 587 8.43 2.41 -4.27
CA CYS A 587 7.24 2.10 -3.48
C CYS A 587 6.20 3.20 -3.66
N HIS A 588 4.95 2.82 -3.85
CA HIS A 588 3.83 3.74 -4.04
C HIS A 588 3.14 4.13 -2.72
N LEU A 589 3.67 3.68 -1.58
CA LEU A 589 3.38 4.35 -0.31
C LEU A 589 4.16 5.68 -0.30
N LEU A 590 3.43 6.80 -0.39
CA LEU A 590 3.98 8.14 -0.63
C LEU A 590 5.10 8.51 0.35
N TYR A 591 4.91 8.21 1.64
CA TYR A 591 5.95 8.50 2.64
C TYR A 591 7.14 7.55 2.58
N HIS A 592 6.99 6.33 2.05
CA HIS A 592 8.12 5.43 1.83
C HIS A 592 8.95 5.87 0.64
N MET A 593 8.28 6.31 -0.44
CA MET A 593 8.90 6.93 -1.60
C MET A 593 9.73 8.15 -1.18
N GLU A 594 9.10 9.12 -0.51
CA GLU A 594 9.72 10.37 -0.06
C GLU A 594 10.91 10.13 0.88
N MET A 595 10.89 9.02 1.62
CA MET A 595 11.94 8.65 2.56
C MET A 595 13.01 7.71 1.98
N GLY A 596 12.94 7.39 0.68
CA GLY A 596 14.05 6.82 -0.07
C GLY A 596 13.86 5.42 -0.63
N MET A 597 12.67 4.80 -0.53
CA MET A 597 12.37 3.55 -1.27
C MET A 597 12.09 3.87 -2.75
N PHE A 598 13.14 4.35 -3.41
CA PHE A 598 13.16 4.85 -4.76
C PHE A 598 14.46 4.44 -5.46
N ARG A 599 14.36 4.20 -6.77
CA ARG A 599 15.46 3.96 -7.69
C ARG A 599 15.20 4.66 -9.02
N GLU A 600 16.28 5.11 -9.64
CA GLU A 600 16.30 5.38 -11.08
C GLU A 600 16.53 4.06 -11.81
N VAL A 601 15.66 3.71 -12.74
CA VAL A 601 15.92 2.72 -13.78
C VAL A 601 16.33 3.48 -15.03
N ARG A 602 17.41 3.05 -15.69
CA ARG A 602 17.87 3.68 -16.93
C ARG A 602 17.99 2.65 -18.04
N VAL A 603 17.32 2.92 -19.15
CA VAL A 603 17.34 2.08 -20.34
C VAL A 603 18.19 2.76 -21.41
N GLU A 604 19.32 2.14 -21.75
CA GLU A 604 20.33 2.65 -22.71
C GLU A 604 20.64 1.61 -23.82
N GLU A 605 21.20 2.04 -24.95
CA GLU A 605 21.46 1.18 -26.13
C GLU A 605 22.64 0.19 -25.99
#